data_AF-A0A0H3F8A3-F1
#
_entry.id   AF-A0A0H3F8A3-F1
#
_cell.length_a   1.000
_cell.length_b   1.000
_cell.length_c   1.000
_cell.angle_alpha   90.00
_cell.angle_beta   90.00
_cell.angle_gamma   90.00
#
_symmetry.space_group_name_H-M   'P 1'
#
loop_
_entity.id
_entity.type
_entity.pdbx_description
1 polymer ?
#
loop_
_entity_poly.entity_id
_entity_poly.type
_entity_poly.pdbx_seq_one_letter_code
_entity_poly.pdbx_strand_id
1 'polypeptide(L)'
;MSFREIKWKVIECLKNGNIEFEARRGIQLKNLLSTGDISPFEVAALIGRASGDHYQVRPYHFDSSIDVHIITVSSAGVPWYIKWYFTEPTSVFISVHH
;
A
#
# COMPACT_ATOMS: atom_id res chain seq x y z
N MET A 1 -9.89 -0.56 -13.18
CA MET A 1 -8.46 -0.35 -13.53
C MET A 1 -7.76 -1.70 -13.49
N SER A 2 -6.89 -1.96 -14.45
CA SER A 2 -5.96 -3.10 -14.44
C SER A 2 -4.94 -2.97 -13.30
N PHE A 3 -4.38 -4.10 -12.84
CA PHE A 3 -3.31 -4.06 -11.82
C PHE A 3 -2.14 -3.16 -12.23
N ARG A 4 -1.80 -3.11 -13.52
CA ARG A 4 -0.76 -2.23 -14.04
C ARG A 4 -1.07 -0.76 -13.74
N GLU A 5 -2.28 -0.30 -14.04
CA GLU A 5 -2.68 1.09 -13.78
C GLU A 5 -2.71 1.40 -12.28
N ILE A 6 -3.27 0.49 -11.47
CA ILE A 6 -3.30 0.60 -10.01
C ILE A 6 -1.89 0.75 -9.43
N LYS A 7 -0.96 -0.11 -9.88
CA LYS A 7 0.44 -0.12 -9.47
C LYS A 7 1.15 1.19 -9.82
N TRP A 8 0.92 1.71 -11.02
CA TRP A 8 1.50 2.99 -11.44
C TRP A 8 0.99 4.15 -10.58
N LYS A 9 -0.32 4.21 -10.34
CA LYS A 9 -0.95 5.27 -9.54
C LYS A 9 -0.44 5.28 -8.10
N VAL A 10 -0.33 4.14 -7.43
CA VAL A 10 0.21 4.11 -6.05
C VAL A 10 1.68 4.51 -5.98
N ILE A 11 2.49 4.11 -6.96
CA ILE A 11 3.90 4.52 -7.04
C ILE A 11 4.01 6.04 -7.23
N GLU A 12 3.13 6.64 -8.02
CA GLU A 12 3.07 8.09 -8.19
C GLU A 12 2.70 8.81 -6.89
N CYS A 13 1.66 8.35 -6.18
CA CYS A 13 1.30 8.91 -4.87
C CYS A 13 2.48 8.84 -3.87
N LEU A 14 3.19 7.71 -3.82
CA LEU A 14 4.37 7.54 -2.95
C LEU A 14 5.50 8.51 -3.30
N LYS A 15 5.79 8.70 -4.58
CA LYS A 15 6.83 9.62 -5.06
C LYS A 15 6.51 11.08 -4.77
N ASN A 16 5.23 11.45 -4.86
CA ASN A 16 4.76 12.81 -4.63
C ASN A 16 4.49 13.11 -3.14
N GLY A 17 4.59 12.12 -2.26
CA GLY A 17 4.30 12.28 -0.84
C GLY A 17 2.81 12.39 -0.52
N ASN A 18 1.93 12.05 -1.45
CA ASN A 18 0.48 12.07 -1.27
C ASN A 18 0.03 10.81 -0.51
N ILE A 19 0.49 10.70 0.75
CA ILE A 19 0.39 9.50 1.56
C ILE A 19 -0.42 9.81 2.82
N GLU A 20 -1.42 8.99 3.07
CA GLU A 20 -2.26 9.03 4.26
C GLU A 20 -2.08 7.75 5.07
N PHE A 21 -2.24 7.87 6.38
CA PHE A 21 -2.14 6.76 7.32
C PHE A 21 -3.38 6.73 8.22
N GLU A 22 -3.69 5.54 8.73
CA GLU A 22 -4.76 5.40 9.71
C GLU A 22 -4.40 6.10 11.01
N ALA A 23 -5.23 7.06 11.44
CA ALA A 23 -5.16 7.61 12.78
C ALA A 23 -5.67 6.57 13.79
N ARG A 24 -4.82 5.63 14.22
CA ARG A 24 -5.25 4.59 15.19
C ARG A 24 -4.99 4.98 16.64
N ARG A 25 -6.07 5.02 17.43
CA ARG A 25 -6.03 4.80 18.88
C ARG A 25 -6.17 3.29 19.13
N GLY A 26 -5.09 2.62 19.57
CA GLY A 26 -5.22 1.33 20.29
C GLY A 26 -4.80 0.02 19.59
N ILE A 27 -4.10 0.04 18.45
CA ILE A 27 -3.51 -1.19 17.86
C ILE A 27 -1.99 -1.03 17.68
N GLN A 28 -1.21 -1.94 18.26
CA GLN A 28 0.27 -1.93 18.30
C GLN A 28 0.96 -2.39 16.99
N LEU A 29 0.22 -2.58 15.90
CA LEU A 29 0.84 -2.88 14.59
C LEU A 29 1.37 -1.58 13.99
N LYS A 30 2.68 -1.37 14.17
CA LYS A 30 3.43 -0.27 13.55
C LYS A 30 3.36 -0.41 12.03
N ASN A 31 2.84 0.60 11.36
CA ASN A 31 2.98 0.75 9.92
C ASN A 31 4.37 1.33 9.66
N LEU A 32 5.26 0.51 9.06
CA LEU A 32 6.67 0.81 8.91
C LEU A 32 6.92 2.10 8.12
N LEU A 33 6.03 2.41 7.17
CA LEU A 33 6.12 3.66 6.40
C LEU A 33 5.73 4.88 7.26
N SER A 34 4.73 4.73 8.13
CA SER A 34 4.30 5.82 9.03
C SER A 34 5.29 6.12 10.16
N THR A 35 6.07 5.11 10.58
CA THR A 35 7.10 5.24 11.62
C THR A 35 8.45 5.68 11.06
N GLY A 36 8.61 5.71 9.73
CA GLY A 36 9.87 6.04 9.07
C GLY A 36 10.90 4.89 9.07
N ASP A 37 10.50 3.68 9.46
CA ASP A 37 11.36 2.49 9.40
C ASP A 37 11.67 2.08 7.95
N ILE A 38 10.81 2.47 7.01
CA ILE A 38 11.02 2.35 5.56
C ILE A 38 10.57 3.62 4.85
N SER A 39 11.31 4.05 3.82
CA SER A 39 10.99 5.25 3.03
C SER A 39 9.92 5.00 1.95
N PRO A 40 9.22 6.04 1.46
CA PRO A 40 8.31 5.92 0.31
C PRO A 40 8.97 5.36 -0.95
N PHE A 41 10.26 5.66 -1.18
CA PHE A 41 11.02 5.15 -2.31
C PHE A 41 11.27 3.64 -2.22
N GLU A 42 11.59 3.14 -1.03
CA GLU A 42 11.76 1.70 -0.79
C GLU A 42 10.43 0.95 -0.93
N VAL A 43 9.33 1.51 -0.42
CA VAL A 43 7.98 0.95 -0.61
C VAL A 43 7.61 0.92 -2.09
N ALA A 44 7.89 1.99 -2.84
CA ALA A 44 7.66 2.03 -4.28
C ALA A 44 8.49 0.97 -5.03
N ALA A 45 9.73 0.71 -4.59
CA ALA A 45 10.57 -0.34 -5.15
C ALA A 45 10.03 -1.76 -4.85
N LEU A 46 9.49 -2.00 -3.65
CA LEU A 46 8.82 -3.26 -3.30
C LEU A 46 7.58 -3.49 -4.15
N ILE A 47 6.69 -2.50 -4.25
CA ILE A 47 5.51 -2.54 -5.12
C ILE A 47 5.94 -2.76 -6.58
N GLY A 48 7.03 -2.12 -7.00
CA GLY A 48 7.66 -2.26 -8.32
C GLY A 48 7.99 -3.71 -8.71
N ARG A 49 8.24 -4.60 -7.76
CA ARG A 49 8.55 -6.03 -8.00
C ARG A 49 7.31 -6.90 -8.15
N ALA A 50 6.14 -6.45 -7.69
CA ALA A 50 4.92 -7.24 -7.72
C ALA A 50 4.43 -7.50 -9.16
N SER A 51 4.08 -8.75 -9.46
CA SER A 51 3.27 -9.19 -10.61
C SER A 51 1.81 -9.40 -10.21
N GLY A 52 0.95 -9.76 -11.18
CA GLY A 52 -0.45 -10.09 -10.91
C GLY A 52 -0.64 -11.23 -9.91
N ASP A 53 0.29 -12.19 -9.85
CA ASP A 53 0.22 -13.34 -8.92
C ASP A 53 0.36 -12.93 -7.45
N HIS A 54 0.96 -11.76 -7.20
CA HIS A 54 1.13 -11.20 -5.87
C HIS A 54 -0.06 -10.35 -5.43
N TYR A 55 -0.96 -10.02 -6.36
CA TYR A 55 -1.97 -8.97 -6.21
C TYR A 55 -3.36 -9.54 -5.93
N GLN A 56 -4.04 -8.93 -4.97
CA GLN A 56 -5.43 -9.24 -4.62
C GLN A 56 -6.21 -7.95 -4.41
N VAL A 57 -7.53 -8.04 -4.61
CA VAL A 57 -8.47 -6.96 -4.31
C VAL A 57 -9.49 -7.48 -3.30
N ARG A 58 -9.81 -6.67 -2.30
CA ARG A 58 -10.87 -6.93 -1.32
C ARG A 58 -11.71 -5.67 -1.13
N PRO A 59 -13.03 -5.77 -0.94
CA PRO A 59 -13.83 -4.62 -0.57
C PRO A 59 -13.40 -4.08 0.81
N TYR A 60 -13.42 -2.77 0.99
CA TYR A 60 -13.20 -2.17 2.30
C TYR A 60 -14.35 -2.50 3.24
N HIS A 61 -14.04 -2.83 4.49
CA HIS A 61 -15.00 -3.38 5.44
C HIS A 61 -16.04 -2.37 5.92
N PHE A 62 -15.72 -1.07 5.92
CA PHE A 62 -16.68 -0.01 6.26
C PHE A 62 -17.45 0.52 5.04
N ASP A 63 -16.90 0.35 3.83
CA ASP A 63 -17.52 0.77 2.58
C ASP A 63 -17.10 -0.18 1.45
N SER A 64 -17.99 -1.10 1.09
CA SER A 64 -17.71 -2.11 0.07
C SER A 64 -17.56 -1.55 -1.35
N SER A 65 -17.85 -0.26 -1.57
CA SER A 65 -17.60 0.40 -2.85
C SER A 65 -16.12 0.75 -3.07
N ILE A 66 -15.30 0.71 -2.01
CA ILE A 66 -13.88 1.00 -2.07
C ILE A 66 -13.10 -0.31 -2.24
N ASP A 67 -12.32 -0.38 -3.32
CA ASP A 67 -11.36 -1.47 -3.54
C ASP A 67 -10.11 -1.28 -2.68
N VAL A 68 -9.83 -2.25 -1.81
CA VAL A 68 -8.56 -2.38 -1.09
C VAL A 68 -7.64 -3.28 -1.91
N HIS A 69 -6.56 -2.68 -2.39
CA HIS A 69 -5.49 -3.31 -3.13
C HIS A 69 -4.48 -3.90 -2.16
N ILE A 70 -4.11 -5.16 -2.37
CA ILE A 70 -3.19 -5.88 -1.49
C ILE A 70 -2.13 -6.54 -2.36
N ILE A 71 -0.87 -6.41 -1.97
CA ILE A 71 0.21 -7.24 -2.48
C ILE A 71 0.92 -7.96 -1.36
N THR A 72 1.34 -9.20 -1.63
CA THR A 72 2.29 -9.92 -0.79
C THR A 72 3.51 -10.27 -1.64
N VAL A 73 4.67 -9.70 -1.34
CA VAL A 73 5.90 -9.89 -2.11
C VAL A 73 7.07 -10.29 -1.21
N SER A 74 7.93 -11.19 -1.67
CA SER A 74 9.15 -11.54 -0.92
C SER A 74 10.31 -10.63 -1.33
N SER A 75 11.02 -10.08 -0.35
CA SER A 75 12.26 -9.31 -0.55
C SER A 75 13.27 -9.73 0.50
N ALA A 76 14.48 -10.11 0.06
CA ALA A 76 15.54 -10.65 0.92
C ALA A 76 15.07 -11.82 1.82
N GLY A 77 14.13 -12.65 1.33
CA GLY A 77 13.58 -13.78 2.08
C GLY A 77 12.50 -13.41 3.09
N VAL A 78 12.14 -12.13 3.23
CA VAL A 78 11.08 -11.65 4.12
C VAL A 78 9.79 -11.38 3.33
N PRO A 79 8.63 -11.89 3.76
CA PRO A 79 7.36 -11.60 3.12
C PRO A 79 6.83 -10.22 3.55
N TRP A 80 6.65 -9.33 2.58
CA TRP A 80 6.07 -8.00 2.78
C TRP A 80 4.59 -8.01 2.47
N TYR A 81 3.78 -7.48 3.38
CA TYR A 81 2.36 -7.28 3.22
C TYR A 81 2.07 -5.78 3.10
N ILE A 82 1.62 -5.37 1.91
CA ILE A 82 1.34 -3.97 1.60
C ILE A 82 -0.10 -3.87 1.12
N LYS A 83 -0.89 -3.00 1.75
CA LYS A 83 -2.28 -2.73 1.34
C LYS A 83 -2.56 -1.24 1.22
N TRP A 84 -3.39 -0.88 0.26
CA TRP A 84 -3.77 0.50 0.03
C TRP A 84 -5.15 0.64 -0.63
N TYR A 85 -5.70 1.85 -0.56
CA TYR A 85 -6.81 2.30 -1.39
C TYR A 85 -6.60 3.79 -1.71
N PHE A 86 -7.19 4.26 -2.80
CA PHE A 86 -7.05 5.65 -3.23
C PHE A 86 -8.07 6.54 -2.53
N THR A 87 -7.63 7.72 -2.10
CA THR A 87 -8.46 8.80 -1.59
C THR A 87 -8.46 9.96 -2.58
N GLU A 88 -9.63 10.54 -2.81
CA GLU A 88 -9.78 11.68 -3.73
C GLU A 88 -9.15 12.95 -3.14
N PRO A 89 -8.51 13.81 -3.96
CA PRO A 89 -8.37 13.68 -5.42
C PRO A 89 -7.15 12.87 -5.87
N THR A 90 -6.07 12.78 -5.08
CA THR A 90 -4.78 12.21 -5.53
C THR A 90 -3.93 11.61 -4.41
N SER A 91 -4.55 11.16 -3.33
CA SER A 91 -3.87 10.58 -2.18
C SER A 91 -4.02 9.06 -2.12
N VAL A 92 -3.13 8.42 -1.37
CA VAL A 92 -3.22 6.99 -1.08
C VAL A 92 -3.17 6.77 0.42
N PHE A 93 -4.16 6.05 0.92
CA PHE A 93 -4.08 5.48 2.24
C PHE A 93 -3.34 4.14 2.17
N ILE A 94 -2.23 3.98 2.90
CA ILE A 94 -1.36 2.81 2.76
C ILE A 94 -0.87 2.25 4.10
N SER A 95 -0.83 0.92 4.19
CA SER A 95 -0.30 0.17 5.33
C SER A 95 0.79 -0.77 4.86
N VAL A 96 1.97 -0.69 5.50
CA VAL A 96 3.18 -1.46 5.13
C VAL A 96 3.66 -2.25 6.34
N HIS A 97 3.76 -3.57 6.18
CA HIS A 97 4.25 -4.50 7.19
C HIS A 97 5.10 -5.60 6.54
N HIS A 98 5.93 -6.27 7.35
CA HIS A 98 6.64 -7.50 6.99
C HIS A 98 6.90 -8.33 8.26
#